data_AF-A0AAN4VVG6-F1
#
_entry.id   AF-A0AAN4VVG6-F1
#
_cell.length_a   1.000
_cell.length_b   1.000
_cell.length_c   1.000
_cell.angle_alpha   90.00
_cell.angle_beta   90.00
_cell.angle_gamma   90.00
#
_symmetry.space_group_name_H-M   'P 1'
#
loop_
_entity.id
_entity.type
_entity.pdbx_description
1 polymer ?
#
loop_
_entity_poly.entity_id
_entity_poly.type
_entity_poly.pdbx_seq_one_letter_code
_entity_poly.pdbx_strand_id
1 'polypeptide(L)'
;MTDKQLTLKLNSTTIDKAKAYAQRQQTSISKLLENYLETIMQEEEAPEEVSPLVSQIVGKGNKVADEVDFKKDYRAHLDQKYG
;
A
#
# COMPACT_ATOMS: atom_id res chain seq x y z
N MET A 1 11.24 18.58 -15.93
CA MET A 1 11.58 17.92 -14.65
C MET A 1 12.89 17.18 -14.84
N THR A 2 13.78 17.21 -13.86
CA THR A 2 15.13 16.65 -13.96
C THR A 2 15.25 15.36 -13.15
N ASP A 3 15.60 14.28 -13.83
CA ASP A 3 15.86 12.99 -13.19
C ASP A 3 17.14 13.06 -12.34
N LYS A 4 17.13 12.41 -11.18
CA LYS A 4 18.31 12.27 -10.31
C LYS A 4 18.55 10.80 -9.98
N GLN A 5 19.82 10.40 -9.92
CA GLN A 5 20.21 9.03 -9.56
C GLN A 5 20.55 8.96 -8.07
N LEU A 6 20.04 7.91 -7.41
CA LEU A 6 20.31 7.59 -6.01
C LEU A 6 20.80 6.15 -5.91
N THR A 7 21.95 5.94 -5.25
CA THR A 7 22.53 4.61 -5.06
C THR A 7 22.27 4.13 -3.63
N LEU A 8 21.52 3.03 -3.50
CA LEU A 8 21.15 2.43 -2.22
C LEU A 8 21.90 1.11 -1.99
N LYS A 9 22.28 0.84 -0.75
CA LYS A 9 22.79 -0.48 -0.34
C LYS A 9 21.63 -1.34 0.14
N LEU A 10 21.46 -2.50 -0.48
CA LEU A 10 20.39 -3.46 -0.18
C LEU A 10 20.96 -4.87 -0.16
N ASN A 11 20.23 -5.79 0.46
CA ASN A 11 20.56 -7.21 0.39
C ASN A 11 20.46 -7.71 -1.07
N SER A 12 21.42 -8.53 -1.51
CA SER A 12 21.46 -9.07 -2.89
C SER A 12 20.20 -9.84 -3.26
N THR A 13 19.67 -10.66 -2.34
CA THR A 13 18.45 -11.45 -2.55
C THR A 13 17.23 -10.54 -2.75
N THR A 14 17.20 -9.39 -2.07
CA THR A 14 16.13 -8.39 -2.26
C THR A 14 16.23 -7.74 -3.64
N ILE A 15 17.44 -7.43 -4.10
CA ILE A 15 17.67 -6.86 -5.44
C ILE A 15 17.19 -7.83 -6.52
N ASP A 16 17.51 -9.12 -6.39
CA ASP A 16 17.11 -10.13 -7.38
C ASP A 16 15.60 -10.33 -7.44
N LYS A 17 14.94 -10.39 -6.27
CA LYS A 17 13.47 -10.43 -6.19
C LYS A 17 12.82 -9.19 -6.80
N ALA A 18 13.38 -8.01 -6.54
CA ALA A 18 12.87 -6.75 -7.10
C ALA A 18 12.99 -6.72 -8.63
N LYS A 19 14.12 -7.19 -9.18
CA LYS A 19 14.31 -7.30 -10.63
C LYS A 19 13.31 -8.25 -11.27
N ALA A 20 13.15 -9.45 -10.70
CA ALA A 20 12.19 -10.44 -11.20
C ALA A 20 10.75 -9.92 -11.16
N TYR A 21 10.38 -9.22 -10.08
CA TYR A 21 9.06 -8.60 -9.96
C TYR A 21 8.84 -7.50 -11.00
N ALA A 22 9.80 -6.57 -11.16
CA ALA A 22 9.71 -5.48 -12.12
C ALA A 22 9.56 -6.00 -13.56
N GLN A 23 10.33 -7.04 -13.93
CA GLN A 23 10.22 -7.70 -15.22
C GLN A 23 8.83 -8.33 -15.42
N ARG A 24 8.31 -9.04 -14.42
CA ARG A 24 6.97 -9.67 -14.49
C ARG A 24 5.85 -8.63 -14.67
N GLN A 25 5.99 -7.47 -14.05
CA GLN A 25 5.03 -6.36 -14.13
C GLN A 25 5.31 -5.40 -15.30
N GLN A 26 6.25 -5.73 -16.18
CA GLN A 26 6.66 -4.90 -17.33
C GLN A 26 6.99 -3.45 -16.95
N THR A 27 7.64 -3.26 -15.80
CA THR A 27 7.98 -1.95 -15.24
C THR A 27 9.45 -1.88 -14.81
N SER A 28 9.90 -0.73 -14.33
CA SER A 28 11.25 -0.52 -13.82
C SER A 28 11.28 -0.42 -12.29
N ILE A 29 12.41 -0.82 -11.69
CA ILE A 29 12.63 -0.66 -10.24
C ILE A 29 12.53 0.82 -9.84
N SER A 30 13.10 1.72 -10.64
CA SER A 30 13.03 3.16 -10.38
C SER A 30 11.58 3.65 -10.34
N LYS A 31 10.73 3.21 -11.28
CA LYS A 31 9.31 3.60 -11.30
C LYS A 31 8.54 3.04 -10.11
N LEU A 32 8.82 1.80 -9.71
CA LEU A 32 8.22 1.20 -8.52
C LEU A 32 8.61 1.96 -7.24
N LEU A 33 9.89 2.31 -7.10
CA LEU A 33 10.39 3.06 -5.96
C LEU A 33 9.85 4.49 -5.93
N GLU A 34 9.83 5.18 -7.07
CA GLU A 34 9.25 6.51 -7.21
C GLU A 34 7.79 6.52 -6.74
N ASN A 35 6.96 5.65 -7.31
CA ASN A 35 5.55 5.54 -6.93
C ASN A 35 5.37 5.22 -5.43
N TYR A 36 6.20 4.33 -4.88
CA TYR A 36 6.13 3.97 -3.46
C TYR A 36 6.47 5.16 -2.56
N LEU A 37 7.56 5.88 -2.86
CA LEU A 37 7.98 7.06 -2.12
C LEU A 37 6.94 8.18 -2.20
N GLU A 38 6.38 8.42 -3.39
CA GLU A 38 5.29 9.39 -3.57
C GLU A 38 4.07 9.02 -2.72
N THR A 39 3.70 7.74 -2.67
CA THR A 39 2.54 7.27 -1.89
C THR A 39 2.72 7.53 -0.40
N ILE A 40 3.87 7.14 0.17
CA ILE A 40 4.09 7.29 1.63
C ILE A 40 4.30 8.75 2.05
N MET A 41 4.88 9.59 1.17
CA MET A 41 5.05 11.02 1.45
C MET A 41 3.71 11.76 1.36
N GLN A 42 2.80 11.31 0.50
CA GLN A 42 1.44 11.85 0.43
C GLN A 42 0.60 11.47 1.66
N GLU A 43 0.79 10.26 2.23
CA GLU A 43 0.11 9.85 3.47
C GLU A 43 0.55 10.65 4.70
N GLU A 44 1.79 11.18 4.73
CA GLU A 44 2.25 12.08 5.81
C GLU A 44 1.66 13.50 5.70
N GLU A 45 1.29 13.96 4.50
CA GLU A 45 0.74 15.31 4.28
C GLU A 45 -0.80 15.36 4.30
N ALA A 46 -1.48 14.23 4.09
CA ALA A 46 -2.94 14.16 4.10
C ALA A 46 -3.48 13.83 5.51
N PRO A 47 -4.46 14.58 6.04
CA PRO A 47 -5.19 14.16 7.23
C PRO A 47 -6.00 12.91 6.90
N GLU A 48 -5.51 11.73 7.29
CA GLU A 48 -6.19 10.42 7.31
C GLU A 48 -7.33 10.23 6.28
N GLU A 49 -7.12 10.54 5.00
CA GLU A 49 -8.08 10.16 3.96
C GLU A 49 -7.71 8.78 3.44
N VAL A 50 -8.49 7.80 3.88
CA VAL A 50 -8.43 6.39 3.51
C VAL A 50 -8.14 6.23 2.02
N SER A 51 -7.00 5.59 1.69
CA SER A 51 -6.52 5.36 0.32
C SER A 51 -7.66 4.93 -0.64
N PRO A 52 -7.72 5.44 -1.89
CA PRO A 52 -8.75 5.08 -2.87
C PRO A 52 -8.88 3.57 -3.11
N LEU A 53 -7.79 2.82 -2.95
CA LEU A 53 -7.80 1.36 -3.03
C LEU A 53 -8.57 0.74 -1.86
N VAL A 54 -8.35 1.25 -0.64
CA VAL A 54 -9.09 0.84 0.56
C VAL A 54 -10.55 1.27 0.43
N SER A 55 -10.86 2.45 -0.11
CA SER A 55 -12.23 2.88 -0.40
C SER A 55 -12.95 1.96 -1.40
N GLN A 56 -12.24 1.45 -2.42
CA GLN A 56 -12.82 0.48 -3.35
C GLN A 56 -13.09 -0.87 -2.69
N ILE A 57 -12.23 -1.31 -1.77
CA ILE A 57 -12.42 -2.53 -0.97
C ILE A 57 -13.58 -2.36 0.03
N VAL A 58 -13.67 -1.18 0.66
CA VAL A 58 -14.69 -0.84 1.66
C VAL A 58 -16.04 -0.48 1.03
N GLY A 59 -16.08 -0.24 -0.29
CA GLY A 59 -17.27 0.15 -1.04
C GLY A 59 -17.57 1.65 -0.87
N LYS A 60 -17.88 2.32 -2.00
CA LYS A 60 -18.42 3.69 -2.04
C LYS A 60 -19.79 3.74 -1.34
N GLY A 61 -19.82 3.80 -0.02
CA GLY A 61 -21.08 3.78 0.72
C GLY A 61 -20.97 4.21 2.17
N ASN A 62 -19.88 3.87 2.85
CA ASN A 62 -19.74 4.24 4.24
C ASN A 62 -18.68 5.31 4.38
N LYS A 63 -19.13 6.57 4.43
CA LYS A 63 -18.49 7.51 5.36
C LYS A 63 -18.48 6.76 6.68
N VAL A 64 -17.29 6.36 7.13
CA VAL A 64 -17.09 5.84 8.47
C VAL A 64 -17.42 7.01 9.38
N ALA A 65 -18.72 7.15 9.67
CA ALA A 65 -19.17 7.88 10.81
C ALA A 65 -18.47 7.20 11.99
N ASP A 66 -17.77 8.04 12.73
CA ASP A 66 -17.05 7.74 13.95
C ASP A 66 -17.65 6.53 14.70
N GLU A 67 -16.79 5.57 15.06
CA GLU A 67 -17.06 4.43 15.96
C GLU A 67 -17.75 3.15 15.43
N VAL A 68 -17.57 2.75 14.17
CA VAL A 68 -17.74 1.31 13.85
C VAL A 68 -16.41 0.61 14.06
N ASP A 69 -16.26 -0.06 15.21
CA ASP A 69 -15.10 -0.87 15.59
C ASP A 69 -14.99 -2.10 14.68
N PHE A 70 -14.60 -1.87 13.42
CA PHE A 70 -14.48 -2.86 12.35
C PHE A 70 -13.62 -4.06 12.76
N LYS A 71 -12.69 -3.83 13.69
CA LYS A 71 -11.81 -4.86 14.26
C LYS A 71 -12.58 -5.84 15.14
N LYS A 72 -13.63 -5.39 15.83
CA LYS A 72 -14.49 -6.22 16.68
C LYS A 72 -15.43 -7.09 15.85
N ASP A 73 -16.05 -6.51 14.81
CA ASP A 73 -16.93 -7.23 13.90
C ASP A 73 -16.16 -8.28 13.07
N TYR A 74 -14.95 -7.94 12.61
CA TYR A 74 -14.11 -8.89 11.88
C TYR A 74 -13.68 -10.07 12.76
N ARG A 75 -13.37 -9.83 14.04
CA ARG A 75 -13.05 -10.89 15.00
C ARG A 75 -14.25 -11.80 15.27
N ALA A 76 -15.43 -11.22 15.50
CA ALA A 76 -16.65 -12.00 15.72
C ALA A 76 -17.00 -12.89 14.51
N HIS A 77 -16.82 -12.38 13.29
CA HIS A 77 -17.05 -13.16 12.07
C HIS A 77 -16.04 -14.32 11.90
N LEU A 78 -14.77 -14.12 12.27
CA LEU A 78 -13.77 -15.19 12.24
C LEU A 78 -14.04 -16.27 13.30
N ASP A 79 -14.44 -15.87 14.51
CA ASP A 79 -14.81 -16.81 15.58
C ASP A 79 -16.07 -17.60 15.21
N GLN A 80 -17.05 -17.01 14.53
CA GLN A 80 -18.24 -17.75 14.09
C GLN A 80 -17.94 -18.75 12.96
N LYS A 81 -16.93 -18.47 12.12
CA LYS A 81 -16.59 -19.29 10.96
C LYS A 81 -15.60 -20.40 11.28
N TYR A 82 -14.72 -20.18 12.26
CA TYR A 82 -13.60 -21.07 12.57
C TYR A 82 -13.49 -21.45 14.05
N GLY A 83 -14.29 -20.84 14.93
CA GLY A 83 -14.47 -21.25 16.33
C GLY A 83 -15.62 -22.23 16.48
#